data_AF-A0A6A4ST97-F1
#
_entry.id   AF-A0A6A4ST97-F1
#
_cell.length_a   1.000
_cell.length_b   1.000
_cell.length_c   1.000
_cell.angle_alpha   90.00
_cell.angle_beta   90.00
_cell.angle_gamma   90.00
#
_symmetry.space_group_name_H-M   'P 1'
#
loop_
_entity.id
_entity.type
_entity.pdbx_description
1 polymer ?
#
loop_
_entity_poly.entity_id
_entity_poly.type
_entity_poly.pdbx_seq_one_letter_code
_entity_poly.pdbx_strand_id
1 'polypeptide(L)'
;MFPPLKARCVGMERKAKYILLMDIVAADDCRYKFHNSRWMVAGKADPELPKRMCIHPDSPATGEQWMSKVVNFHKLKLTNNVSDKHGFTILNSMHKYQPRFHIVKVNDILKLPYSTFRTYVFSETQFVAVTAYQNDQITQLKIDNNPFAKGFRDVGNGRREKRRVHRFTY
;
A
#
# COMPACT_ATOMS: atom_id res chain seq x y z
N MET A 1 -3.66 -0.02 2.60
CA MET A 1 -2.73 -1.04 2.03
C MET A 1 -2.45 -2.10 3.10
N PHE A 2 -2.24 -3.36 2.72
CA PHE A 2 -1.73 -4.40 3.63
C PHE A 2 -0.57 -5.15 2.95
N PRO A 3 0.57 -5.40 3.61
CA PRO A 3 0.95 -4.86 4.93
C PRO A 3 0.94 -3.33 4.96
N PRO A 4 0.73 -2.69 6.13
CA PRO A 4 0.85 -1.25 6.26
C PRO A 4 2.32 -0.82 6.12
N LEU A 5 2.56 0.32 5.46
CA LEU A 5 3.88 0.91 5.38
C LEU A 5 4.21 1.64 6.68
N LYS A 6 5.20 1.10 7.39
CA LYS A 6 5.66 1.56 8.70
C LYS A 6 7.16 1.82 8.64
N ALA A 7 7.60 2.91 9.26
CA ALA A 7 9.01 3.27 9.34
C ALA A 7 9.36 3.78 10.74
N ARG A 8 10.58 3.51 11.19
CA ARG A 8 11.16 4.14 12.39
C ARG A 8 12.15 5.20 11.93
N CYS A 9 11.95 6.43 12.39
CA CYS A 9 12.87 7.53 12.11
C CYS A 9 13.90 7.63 13.23
N VAL A 10 15.15 7.92 12.87
CA VAL A 10 16.28 8.15 13.80
C VAL A 10 17.16 9.28 13.24
N GLY A 11 17.99 9.90 14.08
CA GLY A 11 18.97 10.91 13.64
C GLY A 11 18.39 12.26 13.22
N MET A 12 17.15 12.57 13.60
CA MET A 12 16.51 13.86 13.33
C MET A 12 16.90 14.91 14.39
N GLU A 13 16.95 16.18 14.01
CA GLU A 13 17.18 17.26 14.98
C GLU A 13 15.94 17.43 15.87
N ARG A 14 16.10 17.27 17.19
CA ARG A 14 14.99 17.15 18.14
C ARG A 14 13.99 18.31 18.07
N LYS A 15 14.46 19.55 17.97
CA LYS A 15 13.63 20.77 18.00
C LYS A 15 13.14 21.23 16.63
N ALA A 16 13.76 20.76 15.54
CA ALA A 16 13.33 21.15 14.21
C ALA A 16 11.99 20.50 13.85
N LYS A 17 11.18 21.21 13.06
CA LYS A 17 9.92 20.69 12.53
C LYS A 17 10.14 19.96 11.20
N TYR A 18 9.39 18.89 11.03
CA TYR A 18 9.43 18.05 9.85
C TYR A 18 8.02 17.70 9.39
N ILE A 19 7.86 17.63 8.08
CA ILE A 19 6.72 17.02 7.42
C ILE A 19 7.19 15.69 6.86
N LEU A 20 6.45 14.63 7.20
CA LEU A 20 6.64 13.30 6.65
C LEU A 20 5.49 13.00 5.70
N LEU A 21 5.82 12.50 4.51
CA LEU A 21 4.83 12.16 3.50
C LEU A 21 5.26 10.96 2.68
N MET A 22 4.31 10.38 1.97
CA MET A 22 4.54 9.24 1.09
C MET A 22 3.89 9.50 -0.26
N ASP A 23 4.58 9.13 -1.33
CA ASP A 23 3.97 9.01 -2.65
C ASP A 23 4.16 7.59 -3.19
N ILE A 24 3.47 7.31 -4.29
CA ILE A 24 3.57 6.04 -5.00
C ILE A 24 3.78 6.38 -6.47
N VAL A 25 4.91 5.93 -7.02
CA VAL A 25 5.29 6.19 -8.41
C VAL A 25 5.28 4.90 -9.22
N ALA A 26 5.07 5.00 -10.53
CA ALA A 26 5.24 3.86 -11.42
C ALA A 26 6.67 3.32 -11.31
N ALA A 27 6.80 2.01 -11.21
CA ALA A 27 8.10 1.35 -11.13
C ALA A 27 8.72 1.11 -12.52
N ASP A 28 7.87 1.01 -13.55
CA ASP A 28 8.24 0.82 -14.95
C ASP A 28 7.12 1.33 -15.88
N ASP A 29 7.40 1.39 -17.19
CA ASP A 29 6.45 1.80 -18.24
C ASP A 29 5.73 0.57 -18.85
N CYS A 30 5.36 -0.40 -18.01
CA CYS A 30 4.75 -1.66 -18.44
C CYS A 30 3.35 -1.88 -17.84
N ARG A 31 2.45 -2.40 -18.68
CA ARG A 31 1.20 -3.03 -18.26
C ARG A 31 1.39 -4.52 -18.16
N TYR A 32 0.91 -5.12 -17.07
CA TYR A 32 1.12 -6.54 -16.77
C TYR A 32 -0.14 -7.39 -16.98
N LYS A 33 0.06 -8.70 -17.11
CA LYS A 33 -0.96 -9.73 -16.95
C LYS A 33 -0.42 -10.87 -16.09
N PHE A 34 -1.30 -11.56 -15.39
CA PHE A 34 -0.96 -12.78 -14.66
C PHE A 34 -1.47 -13.99 -15.44
N HIS A 35 -0.57 -14.88 -15.85
CA HIS A 35 -0.92 -16.07 -16.61
C HIS A 35 0.08 -17.19 -16.33
N ASN A 36 -0.40 -18.44 -16.23
CA ASN A 36 0.39 -19.61 -15.84
C ASN A 36 1.21 -19.37 -14.56
N SER A 37 0.55 -18.80 -13.54
CA SER A 37 1.14 -18.47 -12.23
C SER A 37 2.34 -17.52 -12.29
N ARG A 38 2.45 -16.69 -13.33
CA ARG A 38 3.55 -15.75 -13.53
C ARG A 38 3.05 -14.39 -13.98
N TRP A 39 3.75 -13.35 -13.54
CA TRP A 39 3.59 -12.00 -14.07
C TRP A 39 4.34 -11.86 -15.38
N MET A 40 3.67 -11.33 -16.40
CA MET A 40 4.25 -11.08 -17.72
C MET A 40 3.88 -9.68 -18.20
N VAL A 41 4.76 -9.06 -18.98
CA VAL A 41 4.46 -7.81 -19.67
C VAL A 41 3.41 -8.10 -20.75
N ALA A 42 2.32 -7.33 -20.73
CA ALA A 42 1.23 -7.39 -21.70
C ALA A 42 1.32 -6.25 -22.73
N GLY A 43 1.98 -5.15 -22.40
CA GLY A 43 2.15 -3.99 -23.28
C GLY A 43 2.74 -2.79 -22.55
N LYS A 44 2.67 -1.62 -23.20
CA LYS A 44 3.06 -0.34 -22.61
C LYS A 44 2.09 0.07 -21.50
N ALA A 45 2.58 0.82 -20.51
CA ALA A 45 1.73 1.38 -19.47
C ALA A 45 0.68 2.35 -20.02
N ASP A 46 -0.45 2.41 -19.33
CA ASP A 46 -1.46 3.45 -19.53
C ASP A 46 -0.89 4.80 -19.04
N PRO A 47 -1.40 5.95 -19.53
CA PRO A 47 -0.91 7.27 -19.13
C PRO A 47 -0.86 7.46 -17.60
N GLU A 48 0.22 8.06 -17.11
CA GLU A 48 0.37 8.37 -15.68
C GLU A 48 -0.71 9.35 -15.23
N LEU A 49 -1.32 9.03 -14.08
CA LEU A 49 -2.32 9.88 -13.43
C LEU A 49 -1.63 10.93 -12.54
N PRO A 50 -2.32 12.03 -12.17
CA PRO A 50 -1.77 13.03 -11.26
C PRO A 50 -1.28 12.40 -9.95
N LYS A 51 0.00 12.57 -9.66
CA LYS A 51 0.64 12.04 -8.45
C LYS A 51 0.11 12.80 -7.23
N ARG A 52 -0.37 12.06 -6.23
CA ARG A 52 -0.83 12.62 -4.96
C ARG A 52 0.15 12.28 -3.85
N MET A 53 0.55 13.31 -3.11
CA MET A 53 1.34 13.17 -1.90
C MET A 53 0.42 12.91 -0.72
N CYS A 54 0.65 11.82 0.00
CA CYS A 54 -0.04 11.51 1.25
C CYS A 54 0.79 12.05 2.41
N ILE A 55 0.43 13.24 2.90
CA ILE A 55 1.05 13.82 4.10
C ILE A 55 0.59 13.03 5.33
N HIS A 56 1.54 12.66 6.19
CA HIS A 56 1.22 11.98 7.44
C HIS A 56 0.40 12.94 8.33
N PRO A 57 -0.72 12.48 8.96
CA PRO A 57 -1.64 13.34 9.70
C PRO A 57 -0.99 14.08 10.88
N ASP A 58 0.06 13.51 11.48
CA ASP A 58 0.82 14.14 12.57
C ASP A 58 1.77 15.25 12.07
N SER A 59 1.85 15.51 10.76
CA SER A 59 2.69 16.58 10.20
C SER A 59 2.03 17.96 10.31
N PRO A 60 2.80 19.03 10.54
CA PRO A 60 4.21 19.04 10.92
C PRO A 60 4.41 18.67 12.39
N ALA A 61 5.46 17.90 12.69
CA ALA A 61 5.86 17.52 14.05
C ALA A 61 7.37 17.67 14.25
N THR A 62 7.82 17.76 15.51
CA THR A 62 9.24 17.89 15.82
C THR A 62 9.99 16.58 15.55
N GLY A 63 11.31 16.68 15.32
CA GLY A 63 12.15 15.48 15.16
C GLY A 63 12.05 14.54 16.36
N GLU A 64 11.95 15.07 17.57
CA GLU A 64 11.74 14.28 18.78
C GLU A 64 10.40 13.50 18.75
N GLN A 65 9.31 14.15 18.37
CA GLN A 65 8.01 13.50 18.24
C GLN A 65 8.04 12.38 17.19
N TRP A 66 8.67 12.61 16.03
CA TRP A 66 8.79 11.60 14.99
C TRP A 66 9.64 10.39 15.40
N MET A 67 10.71 10.60 16.15
CA MET A 67 11.58 9.52 16.63
C MET A 67 11.00 8.75 17.82
N SER A 68 9.99 9.31 18.53
CA SER A 68 9.39 8.69 19.73
C SER A 68 8.59 7.41 19.46
N LYS A 69 8.05 7.24 18.24
CA LYS A 69 7.17 6.12 17.87
C LYS A 69 7.36 5.71 16.41
N VAL A 70 6.84 4.54 16.06
CA VAL A 70 6.81 4.09 14.66
C VAL A 70 5.84 4.96 13.87
N VAL A 71 6.30 5.50 12.75
CA VAL A 71 5.48 6.24 11.78
C VAL A 71 4.69 5.23 10.95
N ASN A 72 3.38 5.44 10.80
CA ASN A 72 2.50 4.46 10.18
C ASN A 72 1.48 5.11 9.23
N PHE A 73 1.63 4.89 7.93
CA PHE A 73 0.73 5.38 6.88
C PHE A 73 -0.53 4.51 6.70
N HIS A 74 -1.11 4.02 7.80
CA HIS A 74 -2.30 3.17 7.78
C HIS A 74 -3.55 3.84 7.16
N LYS A 75 -3.62 5.18 7.16
CA LYS A 75 -4.70 5.95 6.53
C LYS A 75 -4.55 6.08 5.01
N LEU A 76 -3.42 5.66 4.42
CA LEU A 76 -3.25 5.69 2.98
C LEU A 76 -4.20 4.70 2.31
N LYS A 77 -5.03 5.25 1.42
CA LYS A 77 -5.99 4.52 0.59
C LYS A 77 -5.59 4.62 -0.89
N LEU A 78 -5.78 3.51 -1.59
CA LEU A 78 -5.56 3.37 -3.02
C LEU A 78 -6.91 3.32 -3.70
N THR A 79 -7.03 3.92 -4.89
CA THR A 79 -8.24 3.90 -5.70
C THR A 79 -7.90 3.76 -7.18
N ASN A 80 -8.81 3.18 -7.96
CA ASN A 80 -8.75 3.20 -9.42
C ASN A 80 -9.71 4.25 -10.02
N ASN A 81 -10.43 5.01 -9.19
CA ASN A 81 -11.31 6.08 -9.64
C ASN A 81 -10.48 7.33 -9.96
N VAL A 82 -10.30 7.62 -11.26
CA VAL A 82 -9.57 8.80 -11.77
C VAL A 82 -10.20 10.13 -11.35
N SER A 83 -11.50 10.12 -11.03
CA SER A 83 -12.27 11.28 -10.61
C SER A 83 -12.41 11.36 -9.09
N ASP A 84 -11.58 10.66 -8.31
CA ASP A 84 -11.65 10.67 -6.85
C ASP A 84 -11.47 12.09 -6.28
N LYS A 85 -12.41 12.53 -5.45
CA LYS A 85 -12.38 13.83 -4.77
C LYS A 85 -11.84 13.77 -3.33
N HIS A 86 -11.61 12.58 -2.79
CA HIS A 86 -11.19 12.39 -1.39
C HIS A 86 -9.68 12.54 -1.16
N GLY A 87 -8.90 12.70 -2.24
CA GLY A 87 -7.44 12.80 -2.13
C GLY A 87 -6.74 11.44 -2.06
N PHE A 88 -7.41 10.33 -2.34
CA PHE A 88 -6.79 8.99 -2.34
C PHE A 88 -5.79 8.85 -3.49
N THR A 89 -4.77 8.02 -3.29
CA THR A 89 -3.76 7.76 -4.32
C THR A 89 -4.37 6.94 -5.44
N ILE A 90 -4.44 7.53 -6.63
CA ILE A 90 -5.05 6.90 -7.80
C ILE A 90 -3.98 6.07 -8.52
N LEU A 91 -4.27 4.80 -8.79
CA LEU A 91 -3.38 3.86 -9.46
C LEU A 91 -4.10 3.17 -10.62
N ASN A 92 -3.40 2.96 -11.72
CA ASN A 92 -3.87 2.10 -12.81
C ASN A 92 -3.74 0.64 -12.38
N SER A 93 -4.82 -0.13 -12.58
CA SER A 93 -4.78 -1.59 -12.33
C SER A 93 -3.78 -2.25 -13.29
N MET A 94 -3.18 -3.34 -12.86
CA MET A 94 -2.20 -4.14 -13.59
C MET A 94 -0.87 -3.40 -13.90
N HIS A 95 -0.52 -2.39 -13.11
CA HIS A 95 0.75 -1.66 -13.22
C HIS A 95 1.57 -1.84 -11.95
N LYS A 96 2.91 -1.81 -12.09
CA LYS A 96 3.84 -1.95 -10.98
C LYS A 96 4.19 -0.59 -10.38
N TYR A 97 4.24 -0.53 -9.05
CA TYR A 97 4.43 0.69 -8.30
C TYR A 97 5.51 0.54 -7.22
N GLN A 98 6.18 1.66 -6.94
CA GLN A 98 7.16 1.82 -5.88
C GLN A 98 6.67 2.91 -4.91
N PRO A 99 6.32 2.55 -3.66
CA PRO A 99 6.15 3.52 -2.59
C PRO A 99 7.47 4.24 -2.30
N ARG A 100 7.42 5.55 -2.05
CA ARG A 100 8.57 6.36 -1.61
C ARG A 100 8.20 7.15 -0.37
N PHE A 101 9.06 7.10 0.62
CA PHE A 101 8.89 7.81 1.88
C PHE A 101 9.76 9.06 1.89
N HIS A 102 9.19 10.20 2.27
CA HIS A 102 9.87 11.49 2.21
C HIS A 102 9.88 12.17 3.58
N ILE A 103 11.04 12.73 3.93
CA ILE A 103 11.24 13.58 5.09
C ILE A 103 11.63 14.98 4.61
N VAL A 104 10.88 15.99 5.03
CA VAL A 104 11.11 17.39 4.68
C VAL A 104 11.28 18.19 5.96
N LYS A 105 12.44 18.82 6.17
CA LYS A 105 12.71 19.69 7.33
C LYS A 105 12.09 21.07 7.09
N VAL A 106 10.82 21.22 7.46
CA VAL A 106 10.04 22.44 7.23
C VAL A 106 8.98 22.60 8.31
N ASN A 107 8.64 23.85 8.63
CA ASN A 107 7.69 24.19 9.68
C ASN A 107 6.25 24.42 9.19
N ASP A 108 6.04 24.50 7.88
CA ASP A 108 4.77 24.84 7.24
C ASP A 108 4.59 24.04 5.94
N ILE A 109 3.40 23.48 5.74
CA ILE A 109 3.01 22.72 4.54
C ILE A 109 3.05 23.61 3.29
N LEU A 110 2.76 24.91 3.42
CA LEU A 110 2.76 25.83 2.28
C LEU A 110 4.16 26.01 1.66
N LYS A 111 5.21 25.72 2.42
CA LYS A 111 6.61 25.80 1.97
C LYS A 111 7.10 24.51 1.34
N LEU A 112 6.31 23.44 1.36
CA LEU A 112 6.69 22.12 0.85
C LEU A 112 7.12 22.15 -0.62
N PRO A 113 6.47 22.89 -1.55
CA PRO A 113 6.90 22.95 -2.95
C PRO A 113 8.31 23.52 -3.16
N TYR A 114 8.81 24.31 -2.21
CA TYR A 114 10.12 24.98 -2.28
C TYR A 114 11.17 24.33 -1.37
N SER A 115 10.81 23.25 -0.68
CA SER A 115 11.67 22.59 0.30
C SER A 115 12.44 21.43 -0.30
N THR A 116 13.61 21.10 0.26
CA THR A 116 14.38 19.92 -0.14
C THR A 116 13.79 18.65 0.46
N PHE A 117 13.56 17.64 -0.38
CA PHE A 117 13.04 16.34 0.02
C PHE A 117 14.17 15.34 0.24
N ARG A 118 14.20 14.69 1.41
CA ARG A 118 14.99 13.47 1.59
C ARG A 118 14.08 12.27 1.32
N THR A 119 14.37 11.54 0.25
CA THR A 119 13.55 10.42 -0.23
C THR A 119 14.21 9.09 0.11
N TYR A 120 13.43 8.18 0.68
CA TYR A 120 13.81 6.82 1.04
C TYR A 120 12.93 5.84 0.27
N VAL A 121 13.58 4.86 -0.36
CA VAL A 121 12.92 3.87 -1.21
C VAL A 121 13.29 2.48 -0.72
N PHE A 122 12.28 1.66 -0.47
CA PHE A 122 12.44 0.27 -0.02
C PHE A 122 11.96 -0.63 -1.15
N SER A 123 12.88 -1.28 -1.85
CA SER A 123 12.59 -2.10 -3.05
C SER A 123 11.62 -3.25 -2.77
N GLU A 124 11.66 -3.80 -1.57
CA GLU A 124 10.78 -4.86 -1.07
C GLU A 124 9.31 -4.41 -0.92
N THR A 125 9.03 -3.11 -1.01
CA THR A 125 7.67 -2.54 -0.92
C THR A 125 7.00 -2.37 -2.28
N GLN A 126 7.66 -2.78 -3.37
CA GLN A 126 7.04 -2.78 -4.70
C GLN A 126 5.84 -3.70 -4.75
N PHE A 127 4.83 -3.31 -5.54
CA PHE A 127 3.63 -4.12 -5.74
C PHE A 127 3.01 -3.86 -7.10
N VAL A 128 2.16 -4.78 -7.57
CA VAL A 128 1.29 -4.57 -8.72
C VAL A 128 -0.10 -4.20 -8.20
N ALA A 129 -0.65 -3.08 -8.64
CA ALA A 129 -2.02 -2.71 -8.29
C ALA A 129 -3.00 -3.62 -9.04
N VAL A 130 -4.01 -4.14 -8.34
CA VAL A 130 -5.01 -5.04 -8.94
C VAL A 130 -6.39 -4.74 -8.36
N THR A 131 -7.44 -4.94 -9.15
CA THR A 131 -8.84 -4.85 -8.67
C THR A 131 -9.31 -6.14 -8.00
N ALA A 132 -8.69 -7.28 -8.33
CA ALA A 132 -8.88 -8.57 -7.70
C ALA A 132 -7.53 -9.33 -7.64
N TYR A 133 -7.30 -10.10 -6.58
CA TYR A 133 -6.08 -10.89 -6.45
C TYR A 133 -5.93 -11.86 -7.61
N GLN A 134 -4.71 -11.94 -8.16
CA GLN A 134 -4.39 -12.80 -9.30
C GLN A 134 -3.64 -14.08 -8.88
N ASN A 135 -2.88 -14.02 -7.79
CA ASN A 135 -2.10 -15.13 -7.26
C ASN A 135 -2.72 -15.58 -5.93
N ASP A 136 -3.23 -16.81 -5.89
CA ASP A 136 -3.87 -17.40 -4.70
C ASP A 136 -2.92 -17.50 -3.50
N GLN A 137 -1.62 -17.66 -3.71
CA GLN A 137 -0.64 -17.63 -2.62
C GLN A 137 -0.62 -16.27 -1.92
N ILE A 138 -0.75 -15.18 -2.69
CA ILE A 138 -0.88 -13.84 -2.11
C ILE A 138 -2.22 -13.72 -1.38
N THR A 139 -3.33 -14.20 -1.97
CA THR A 139 -4.64 -14.20 -1.30
C THR A 139 -4.57 -14.88 0.06
N GLN A 140 -3.99 -16.09 0.12
CA GLN A 140 -3.85 -16.84 1.35
C GLN A 140 -2.96 -16.11 2.37
N LEU A 141 -1.81 -15.59 1.92
CA LEU A 141 -0.92 -14.78 2.77
C LEU A 141 -1.67 -13.57 3.37
N LYS A 142 -2.54 -12.91 2.59
CA LYS A 142 -3.37 -11.80 3.10
C LYS A 142 -4.41 -12.28 4.11
N ILE A 143 -5.07 -13.40 3.86
CA ILE A 143 -6.05 -14.01 4.78
C ILE A 143 -5.39 -14.33 6.12
N ASP A 144 -4.23 -14.98 6.09
CA ASP A 144 -3.53 -15.46 7.29
C ASP A 144 -3.00 -14.30 8.15
N ASN A 145 -2.56 -13.22 7.52
CA ASN A 145 -1.84 -12.15 8.22
C ASN A 145 -2.67 -10.90 8.49
N ASN A 146 -3.69 -10.59 7.68
CA ASN A 146 -4.52 -9.41 7.88
C ASN A 146 -5.60 -9.69 8.94
N PRO A 147 -5.62 -8.99 10.10
CA PRO A 147 -6.63 -9.21 11.13
C PRO A 147 -8.07 -9.02 10.63
N PHE A 148 -8.27 -8.14 9.65
CA PHE A 148 -9.60 -7.88 9.05
C PHE A 148 -10.08 -9.01 8.12
N ALA A 149 -9.21 -9.96 7.75
CA ALA A 149 -9.55 -11.11 6.92
C ALA A 149 -9.70 -12.42 7.73
N LYS A 150 -9.70 -12.33 9.08
CA LYS A 150 -9.71 -13.50 9.96
C LYS A 150 -10.87 -14.46 9.68
N GLY A 151 -12.04 -13.96 9.29
CA GLY A 151 -13.23 -14.79 8.99
C GLY A 151 -13.05 -15.78 7.82
N PHE A 152 -12.04 -15.59 6.97
CA PHE A 152 -11.76 -16.50 5.85
C PHE A 152 -10.75 -17.61 6.19
N ARG A 153 -10.10 -17.55 7.37
CA ARG A 153 -9.05 -18.51 7.75
C ARG A 153 -9.60 -19.93 7.97
N ASP A 154 -10.74 -20.04 8.64
CA ASP A 154 -11.29 -21.33 9.05
C ASP A 154 -12.04 -22.06 7.93
N VAL A 155 -12.36 -21.36 6.83
CA VAL A 155 -13.03 -21.94 5.66
C VAL A 155 -12.08 -22.84 4.84
N GLY A 156 -10.76 -22.64 4.96
CA GLY A 156 -9.75 -23.43 4.24
C GLY A 156 -9.58 -24.88 4.71
N ASN A 157 -9.97 -25.19 5.96
CA ASN A 157 -9.87 -26.54 6.53
C ASN A 157 -11.20 -27.33 6.49
N GLY A 158 -12.30 -26.70 6.04
CA GLY A 158 -13.62 -27.31 5.98
C GLY A 158 -13.91 -27.94 4.62
N ARG A 159 -13.20 -29.01 4.24
CA ARG A 159 -13.74 -29.94 3.22
C ARG A 159 -15.01 -30.58 3.78
N ARG A 160 -16.14 -29.91 3.51
CA ARG A 160 -17.51 -30.42 3.35
C ARG A 160 -17.64 -31.92 3.72
N GLU A 161 -17.85 -32.21 4.99
CA GLU A 161 -18.44 -33.49 5.37
C GLU A 161 -19.90 -33.44 4.90
N LYS A 162 -20.13 -33.89 3.66
CA LYS A 162 -21.49 -34.22 3.20
C LYS A 162 -21.97 -35.31 4.15
N ARG A 163 -22.80 -34.93 5.14
CA ARG A 163 -23.62 -35.88 5.90
C ARG A 163 -24.34 -36.75 4.89
N ARG A 164 -23.86 -37.99 4.71
CA ARG A 164 -24.59 -39.07 4.05
C ARG A 164 -25.82 -39.31 4.92
N VAL A 165 -26.93 -38.67 4.56
CA VAL A 165 -28.25 -39.07 5.05
C VAL A 165 -28.46 -40.50 4.54
N HIS A 166 -28.29 -41.47 5.43
CA HIS A 166 -28.71 -42.83 5.19
C HIS A 166 -30.24 -42.79 5.00
N ARG A 167 -30.67 -42.96 3.74
CA ARG A 167 -32.04 -43.37 3.43
C ARG A 167 -32.16 -44.79 3.95
N PHE A 168 -32.80 -44.96 5.11
CA PHE A 168 -33.39 -46.24 5.46
C PHE A 168 -34.64 -46.42 4.60
N THR A 169 -34.59 -47.43 3.75
CA THR A 169 -35.74 -48.12 3.18
C THR A 169 -36.60 -48.69 4.28
N TYR A 170 -37.91 -48.42 4.25
CA TYR A 170 -38.98 -49.43 4.26
C TYR A 170 -40.17 -48.84 3.50
#